data_AF-A0A6L9L1V8-F1
#
_entry.id   AF-A0A6L9L1V8-F1
#
_cell.length_a   1.000
_cell.length_b   1.000
_cell.length_c   1.000
_cell.angle_alpha   90.00
_cell.angle_beta   90.00
_cell.angle_gamma   90.00
#
_symmetry.space_group_name_H-M   'P 1'
#
loop_
_entity.id
_entity.type
_entity.pdbx_description
1 polymer ?
#
loop_
_entity_poly.entity_id
_entity_poly.type
_entity_poly.pdbx_seq_one_letter_code
_entity_poly.pdbx_strand_id
1 'polypeptide(L)'
;MATIAQPTILQSIIKPNGVVDQVMIDDLPIIKNVWVDDTRVHMDLEDGRSIAWPFTWSPLLANATSEQRQHFSFSAYHIFWDDIDEIIGVKNVLYPPIKAADA
;
A
#
# COMPACT_ATOMS: atom_id res chain seq x y z
N MET A 1 29.04 28.02 -0.32
CA MET A 1 29.20 26.55 -0.31
C MET A 1 27.98 25.96 0.39
N ALA A 2 26.93 25.61 -0.36
CA ALA A 2 25.77 24.91 0.16
C ALA A 2 25.49 23.75 -0.80
N THR A 3 25.79 22.53 -0.35
CA THR A 3 25.48 21.28 -1.03
C THR A 3 23.98 21.06 -0.94
N ILE A 4 23.29 21.09 -2.07
CA ILE A 4 21.92 20.61 -2.20
C ILE A 4 21.99 19.11 -2.48
N ALA A 5 21.51 18.31 -1.52
CA ALA A 5 21.32 16.88 -1.72
C ALA A 5 20.26 16.67 -2.82
N GLN A 6 20.62 15.90 -3.85
CA GLN A 6 19.68 15.51 -4.91
C GLN A 6 18.63 14.56 -4.31
N PRO A 7 17.32 14.73 -4.63
CA PRO A 7 16.31 13.79 -4.19
C PRO A 7 16.59 12.42 -4.82
N THR A 8 16.71 11.40 -3.95
CA THR A 8 16.91 10.00 -4.34
C THR A 8 15.74 9.53 -5.20
N ILE A 9 15.96 9.35 -6.50
CA ILE A 9 14.96 8.74 -7.38
C ILE A 9 14.92 7.24 -7.12
N LEU A 10 13.85 6.78 -6.48
CA LEU A 10 13.54 5.35 -6.38
C LEU A 10 12.98 4.87 -7.74
N GLN A 11 13.88 4.22 -8.49
CA GLN A 11 13.69 3.33 -9.65
C GLN A 11 12.39 3.50 -10.48
N SER A 12 12.51 4.17 -11.61
CA SER A 12 11.52 4.18 -12.70
C SER A 12 11.63 2.90 -13.55
N ILE A 13 10.53 2.17 -13.69
CA ILE A 13 10.36 1.12 -14.71
C ILE A 13 9.73 1.80 -15.94
N ILE A 14 10.50 1.94 -17.02
CA ILE A 14 10.04 2.56 -18.27
C ILE A 14 9.32 1.50 -19.12
N LYS A 15 8.03 1.68 -19.43
CA LYS A 15 7.32 0.88 -20.45
C LYS A 15 7.77 1.30 -21.86
N PRO A 16 7.69 0.41 -22.89
CA PRO A 16 8.18 0.67 -24.25
C PRO A 16 7.52 1.88 -24.95
N ASN A 17 6.38 2.37 -24.44
CA ASN A 17 5.67 3.52 -24.99
C ASN A 17 6.00 4.84 -24.28
N GLY A 18 7.02 4.87 -23.41
CA GLY A 18 7.43 6.09 -22.70
C GLY A 18 6.47 6.56 -21.60
N VAL A 19 5.40 5.81 -21.34
CA VAL A 19 4.50 6.07 -20.20
C VAL A 19 5.22 5.60 -18.94
N VAL A 20 5.59 6.57 -18.12
CA VAL A 20 5.94 6.35 -16.72
C VAL A 20 4.65 6.02 -15.97
N ASP A 21 4.50 4.79 -15.48
CA ASP A 21 3.50 4.45 -14.45
C ASP A 21 3.97 5.07 -13.10
N GLN A 22 4.30 6.35 -13.09
CA GLN A 22 4.58 7.07 -11.85
C GLN A 22 3.28 7.59 -11.30
N VAL A 23 2.63 6.76 -10.49
CA VAL A 23 1.57 7.25 -9.61
C VAL A 23 2.22 8.11 -8.53
N MET A 24 1.97 9.41 -8.63
CA MET A 24 2.39 10.40 -7.65
C MET A 24 1.55 10.25 -6.38
N ILE A 25 2.12 10.62 -5.23
CA ILE A 25 1.41 10.50 -3.94
C ILE A 25 0.15 11.37 -3.95
N ASP A 26 0.18 12.54 -4.58
CA ASP A 26 -0.95 13.48 -4.65
C ASP A 26 -2.13 12.94 -5.49
N ASP A 27 -1.91 11.91 -6.31
CA ASP A 27 -2.95 11.24 -7.10
C ASP A 27 -3.56 10.04 -6.36
N LEU A 28 -3.01 9.67 -5.20
CA LEU A 28 -3.54 8.55 -4.43
C LEU A 28 -4.80 8.97 -3.68
N PRO A 29 -5.84 8.12 -3.66
CA PRO A 29 -6.99 8.38 -2.81
C PRO A 29 -6.60 8.26 -1.34
N ILE A 30 -7.19 9.10 -0.51
CA ILE A 30 -6.98 9.09 0.94
C ILE A 30 -7.84 8.01 1.59
N ILE A 31 -7.27 7.27 2.54
CA ILE A 31 -8.00 6.34 3.41
C ILE A 31 -8.89 7.15 4.35
N LYS A 32 -10.19 6.88 4.26
CA LYS A 32 -11.22 7.48 5.11
C LYS A 32 -11.54 6.61 6.33
N ASN A 33 -11.54 5.29 6.16
CA ASN A 33 -11.91 4.33 7.19
C ASN A 33 -11.21 3.00 6.96
N VAL A 34 -10.96 2.25 8.04
CA VAL A 34 -10.34 0.92 8.00
C VAL A 34 -11.01 0.02 9.04
N TRP A 35 -11.28 -1.22 8.66
CA TRP A 35 -11.70 -2.26 9.59
C TRP A 35 -11.18 -3.63 9.14
N VAL A 36 -11.18 -4.58 10.06
CA VAL A 36 -10.61 -5.91 9.84
C VAL A 36 -11.65 -6.95 10.23
N ASP A 37 -11.96 -7.85 9.30
CA ASP A 37 -12.81 -9.02 9.55
C ASP A 37 -11.97 -10.29 9.72
N ASP A 38 -12.60 -11.46 9.74
CA ASP A 38 -11.90 -12.74 9.97
C ASP A 38 -10.93 -13.14 8.85
N THR A 39 -10.99 -12.48 7.68
CA THR A 39 -10.27 -12.89 6.46
C THR A 39 -9.59 -11.74 5.71
N ARG A 40 -9.99 -10.49 5.95
CA ARG A 40 -9.62 -9.32 5.14
C ARG A 40 -9.42 -8.06 5.97
N VAL A 41 -8.51 -7.23 5.47
CA VAL A 41 -8.44 -5.81 5.80
C VAL A 41 -9.33 -5.06 4.81
N HIS A 42 -10.18 -4.17 5.30
CA HIS A 42 -11.02 -3.33 4.47
C HIS A 42 -10.62 -1.87 4.64
N MET A 43 -10.74 -1.10 3.56
CA MET A 43 -10.54 0.33 3.58
C MET A 43 -11.55 1.05 2.69
N ASP A 44 -12.20 2.07 3.24
CA ASP A 44 -12.95 3.03 2.45
C ASP A 44 -12.05 4.20 2.10
N LEU A 45 -12.17 4.68 0.87
CA LEU A 45 -11.41 5.78 0.32
C LEU A 45 -12.29 7.02 0.18
N GLU A 46 -11.68 8.20 0.28
CA GLU A 46 -12.40 9.49 0.16
C GLU A 46 -13.04 9.70 -1.23
N ASP A 47 -12.52 9.02 -2.26
CA ASP A 47 -13.08 9.06 -3.61
C ASP A 47 -14.29 8.15 -3.82
N GLY A 48 -14.79 7.50 -2.75
CA GLY A 48 -15.99 6.69 -2.74
C GLY A 48 -15.76 5.20 -3.07
N ARG A 49 -14.51 4.77 -3.28
CA ARG A 49 -14.18 3.35 -3.41
C ARG A 49 -14.08 2.67 -2.05
N SER A 50 -14.45 1.38 -2.02
CA SER A 50 -14.17 0.48 -0.91
C SER A 50 -13.33 -0.69 -1.42
N ILE A 51 -12.27 -1.03 -0.68
CA ILE A 51 -11.34 -2.10 -1.04
C ILE A 51 -11.30 -3.14 0.07
N ALA A 52 -11.29 -4.42 -0.30
CA ALA A 52 -11.08 -5.53 0.61
C ALA A 52 -9.82 -6.31 0.22
N TRP A 53 -8.86 -6.39 1.13
CA TRP A 53 -7.53 -6.94 0.93
C TRP A 53 -7.36 -8.23 1.77
N PRO A 54 -7.27 -9.41 1.14
CA PRO A 54 -7.17 -10.69 1.84
C PRO A 54 -5.88 -10.85 2.65
N PHE A 55 -5.97 -11.40 3.86
CA PHE A 55 -4.78 -11.72 4.67
C PHE A 55 -3.83 -12.67 3.95
N THR A 56 -4.34 -13.55 3.09
CA THR A 56 -3.53 -14.49 2.31
C THR A 56 -2.53 -13.82 1.37
N TRP A 57 -2.62 -12.50 1.17
CA TRP A 57 -1.66 -11.72 0.38
C TRP A 57 -0.49 -11.19 1.22
N SER A 58 -0.56 -11.26 2.57
CA SER A 58 0.58 -11.04 3.47
C SER A 58 0.83 -12.29 4.32
N PRO A 59 2.04 -12.87 4.25
CA PRO A 59 2.44 -13.91 5.20
C PRO A 59 2.35 -13.47 6.67
N LEU A 60 2.57 -12.19 6.98
CA LEU A 60 2.53 -11.66 8.34
C LEU A 60 1.09 -11.62 8.86
N LEU A 61 0.15 -11.04 8.11
CA LEU A 61 -1.26 -11.01 8.48
C LEU A 61 -1.89 -12.41 8.48
N ALA A 62 -1.50 -13.28 7.56
CA ALA A 62 -1.97 -14.66 7.54
C ALA A 62 -1.59 -15.43 8.82
N ASN A 63 -0.43 -15.14 9.41
CA ASN A 63 0.06 -15.80 10.63
C ASN A 63 -0.27 -15.03 11.93
N ALA A 64 -0.71 -13.78 11.84
CA ALA A 64 -1.08 -12.95 12.99
C ALA A 64 -2.31 -13.49 13.73
N THR A 65 -2.37 -13.30 15.05
CA THR A 65 -3.58 -13.58 15.84
C THR A 65 -4.69 -12.57 15.55
N SER A 66 -5.91 -12.87 15.98
CA SER A 66 -7.02 -11.91 15.83
C SER A 66 -6.73 -10.61 16.57
N GLU A 67 -6.11 -10.67 17.74
CA GLU A 67 -5.76 -9.50 18.56
C GLU A 67 -4.74 -8.63 17.84
N GLN A 68 -3.68 -9.23 17.29
CA GLN A 68 -2.67 -8.52 16.51
C GLN A 68 -3.31 -7.85 15.28
N ARG A 69 -4.19 -8.55 14.56
CA ARG A 69 -4.89 -7.99 13.40
C ARG A 69 -5.81 -6.82 13.75
N GLN A 70 -6.40 -6.80 14.94
CA GLN A 70 -7.24 -5.69 15.39
C GLN A 70 -6.41 -4.51 15.94
N HIS A 71 -5.15 -4.73 16.29
CA HIS A 71 -4.25 -3.69 16.80
C HIS A 71 -3.50 -2.99 15.66
N PHE A 72 -4.22 -2.15 14.93
CA PHE A 72 -3.67 -1.35 13.84
C PHE A 72 -3.89 0.15 14.05
N SER A 73 -3.10 0.94 13.33
CA SER A 73 -3.36 2.37 13.10
C SER A 73 -3.30 2.66 11.60
N PHE A 74 -3.84 3.80 11.15
CA PHE A 74 -3.72 4.19 9.75
C PHE A 74 -3.53 5.70 9.58
N SER A 75 -2.96 6.06 8.44
CA SER A 75 -2.74 7.42 7.95
C SER A 75 -3.47 7.58 6.60
N ALA A 76 -3.27 8.72 5.93
CA ALA A 76 -3.89 8.99 4.64
C ALA A 76 -3.64 7.91 3.58
N TYR A 77 -2.48 7.23 3.58
CA TYR A 77 -2.11 6.31 2.49
C TYR A 77 -1.63 4.93 2.97
N HIS A 78 -1.51 4.73 4.28
CA HIS A 78 -0.95 3.51 4.85
C HIS A 78 -1.70 3.04 6.10
N ILE A 79 -1.74 1.73 6.28
CA ILE A 79 -2.21 1.04 7.48
C ILE A 79 -0.99 0.34 8.10
N PHE A 80 -0.83 0.45 9.41
CA PHE A 80 0.32 -0.03 10.16
C PHE A 80 -0.12 -1.05 11.21
N TRP A 81 0.60 -2.15 11.28
CA TRP A 81 0.55 -3.11 12.38
C TRP A 81 1.94 -3.22 13.02
N ASP A 82 2.15 -2.46 14.10
CA ASP A 82 3.45 -2.42 14.79
C ASP A 82 3.80 -3.78 15.43
N ASP A 83 2.79 -4.53 15.90
CA ASP A 83 3.00 -5.83 16.58
C ASP A 83 3.60 -6.91 15.66
N ILE A 84 3.39 -6.81 14.35
CA ILE A 84 3.82 -7.81 13.36
C ILE A 84 4.72 -7.20 12.27
N ASP A 85 5.10 -5.92 12.40
CA ASP A 85 5.93 -5.18 11.44
C ASP A 85 5.37 -5.22 10.00
N GLU A 86 4.06 -5.01 9.86
CA GLU A 86 3.37 -5.03 8.56
C GLU A 86 2.83 -3.64 8.19
N ILE A 87 2.93 -3.30 6.90
CA ILE A 87 2.43 -2.03 6.35
C ILE A 87 1.70 -2.27 5.03
N ILE A 88 0.43 -1.89 4.97
CA ILE A 88 -0.36 -1.89 3.73
C ILE A 88 -0.51 -0.46 3.23
N GLY A 89 -0.01 -0.18 2.03
CA GLY A 89 -0.16 1.12 1.37
C GLY A 89 -1.19 1.09 0.24
N VAL A 90 -2.00 2.16 0.12
CA VAL A 90 -2.98 2.37 -0.96
C VAL A 90 -2.36 2.16 -2.34
N LYS A 91 -1.13 2.66 -2.54
CA LYS A 91 -0.39 2.51 -3.80
C LYS A 91 -0.17 1.04 -4.16
N ASN A 92 0.22 0.21 -3.20
CA ASN A 92 0.51 -1.20 -3.43
C ASN A 92 -0.77 -1.99 -3.76
N VAL A 93 -1.90 -1.55 -3.20
CA VAL A 93 -3.21 -2.19 -3.41
C VAL A 93 -3.80 -1.82 -4.77
N LEU A 94 -3.73 -0.56 -5.17
CA LEU A 94 -4.35 -0.06 -6.41
C LEU A 94 -3.44 -0.14 -7.63
N TYR A 95 -2.13 -0.08 -7.43
CA TYR A 95 -1.13 -0.04 -8.48
C TYR A 95 -0.03 -1.07 -8.18
N PRO A 96 -0.38 -2.36 -8.06
CA PRO A 96 0.60 -3.39 -7.80
C PRO A 96 1.65 -3.38 -8.91
N PRO A 97 2.95 -3.54 -8.58
CA PRO A 97 3.97 -3.63 -9.60
C PRO A 97 3.61 -4.78 -10.54
N ILE A 98 3.65 -4.52 -11.84
CA ILE A 98 3.52 -5.57 -12.84
C ILE A 98 4.72 -6.50 -12.61
N LYS A 99 4.47 -7.69 -12.06
CA LYS A 99 5.46 -8.77 -12.13
C LYS A 99 5.73 -8.96 -13.61
N ALA A 100 6.99 -8.80 -14.03
CA ALA A 100 7.40 -9.18 -15.37
C ALA A 100 6.92 -10.62 -15.56
N ALA A 101 5.85 -10.80 -16.35
CA ALA A 101 5.40 -12.12 -16.72
C ALA A 101 6.59 -12.78 -17.41
N ASP A 102 6.90 -14.00 -17.00
CA ASP A 102 7.99 -14.81 -17.52
C ASP A 102 8.05 -14.67 -19.05
N ALA A 103 9.10 -14.01 -19.53
CA ALA A 103 9.44 -13.89 -20.95
C ALA A 103 10.26 -15.10 -21.39
#